data_AF-A0A2K2FJU5-F1
#
_entry.id   AF-A0A2K2FJU5-F1
#
_cell.length_a   1.000
_cell.length_b   1.000
_cell.length_c   1.000
_cell.angle_alpha   90.00
_cell.angle_beta   90.00
_cell.angle_gamma   90.00
#
_symmetry.space_group_name_H-M   'P 1'
#
loop_
_entity.id
_entity.type
_entity.pdbx_description
1 polymer ?
#
loop_
_entity_poly.entity_id
_entity_poly.type
_entity_poly.pdbx_seq_one_letter_code
_entity_poly.pdbx_strand_id
1 'polypeptide(L)' 'MSDHVKELGEVLDAISEKAPILITKLMDTLYSAEAGKKMGQAVGSLYKELVDSGIPQEEALQMAKDYMLSLKDITGNISK' A
#
# COMPACT_ATOMS: atom_id res chain seq x y z
N MET A 1 -43.94 -5.31 1.87
CA MET A 1 -42.56 -5.73 2.15
C MET A 1 -41.77 -5.60 0.85
N SER A 2 -41.20 -4.47 0.47
CA SER A 2 -41.21 -3.05 0.89
C SER A 2 -40.27 -2.43 -0.15
N ASP A 3 -40.70 -1.51 -1.01
CA ASP A 3 -39.88 -0.99 -2.12
C ASP A 3 -38.49 -0.49 -1.65
N HIS A 4 -38.40 -0.02 -0.40
CA HIS A 4 -37.14 0.37 0.24
C HIS A 4 -36.11 -0.76 0.37
N VAL A 5 -36.54 -2.02 0.51
CA VAL A 5 -35.63 -3.18 0.58
C VAL A 5 -35.05 -3.47 -0.80
N LYS A 6 -35.84 -3.25 -1.86
CA LYS A 6 -35.37 -3.37 -3.24
C LYS A 6 -34.36 -2.27 -3.57
N GLU A 7 -34.70 -1.03 -3.26
CA GLU A 7 -33.85 0.13 -3.50
C GLU A 7 -32.52 0.03 -2.71
N LEU A 8 -32.57 -0.46 -1.46
CA LEU A 8 -31.36 -0.76 -0.69
C LEU A 8 -30.52 -1.87 -1.34
N GLY A 9 -31.17 -2.93 -1.88
CA GLY A 9 -30.50 -3.99 -2.62
C GLY A 9 -29.78 -3.45 -3.85
N GLU A 10 -30.43 -2.59 -4.64
CA GLU A 10 -29.83 -1.96 -5.83
C GLU A 10 -28.63 -1.08 -5.49
N VAL A 11 -28.68 -0.34 -4.38
CA VAL A 11 -27.54 0.46 -3.89
C VAL A 11 -26.38 -0.44 -3.44
N LEU A 12 -26.68 -1.53 -2.73
CA LEU A 12 -25.65 -2.49 -2.28
C LEU A 12 -25.02 -3.24 -3.45
N ASP A 13 -25.80 -3.58 -4.46
CA ASP A 13 -25.32 -4.19 -5.70
C ASP A 13 -24.41 -3.20 -6.45
N ALA A 14 -24.84 -1.95 -6.60
CA ALA A 14 -24.02 -0.91 -7.21
C ALA A 14 -22.70 -0.68 -6.46
N ILE A 15 -22.70 -0.69 -5.12
CA ILE A 15 -21.48 -0.60 -4.32
C ILE A 15 -20.59 -1.83 -4.52
N SER A 16 -21.18 -3.02 -4.52
CA SER A 16 -20.46 -4.29 -4.71
C SER A 16 -19.80 -4.39 -6.09
N GLU A 17 -20.40 -3.81 -7.12
CA GLU A 17 -19.81 -3.70 -8.45
C GLU A 17 -18.64 -2.71 -8.52
N LYS A 18 -18.71 -1.59 -7.78
CA LYS A 18 -17.73 -0.51 -7.87
C LYS A 18 -16.56 -0.67 -6.90
N ALA A 19 -16.78 -1.29 -5.74
CA ALA A 19 -15.75 -1.44 -4.71
C ALA A 19 -14.49 -2.17 -5.23
N PRO A 20 -14.58 -3.31 -5.96
CA PRO A 20 -13.40 -3.98 -6.50
C PRO A 20 -12.63 -3.10 -7.48
N ILE A 21 -13.32 -2.35 -8.34
CA ILE A 21 -12.72 -1.45 -9.34
C ILE A 21 -11.93 -0.32 -8.64
N LEU A 22 -12.46 0.22 -7.55
CA LEU A 22 -11.78 1.26 -6.77
C LEU A 22 -10.53 0.70 -6.09
N ILE A 23 -10.60 -0.50 -5.51
CA ILE A 23 -9.47 -1.20 -4.91
C ILE A 23 -8.39 -1.46 -5.96
N THR A 24 -8.74 -2.02 -7.12
CA THR A 24 -7.79 -2.28 -8.21
C THR A 24 -7.10 -1.01 -8.69
N LYS A 25 -7.83 0.10 -8.89
CA LYS A 25 -7.22 1.38 -9.31
C LYS A 25 -6.29 1.99 -8.25
N LEU A 26 -6.64 1.86 -6.97
CA LEU A 26 -5.75 2.22 -5.87
C LEU A 26 -4.48 1.36 -5.90
N MET A 27 -4.60 0.06 -6.12
CA MET A 27 -3.46 -0.83 -6.26
C MET A 27 -2.60 -0.51 -7.47
N ASP A 28 -3.18 -0.22 -8.65
CA ASP A 28 -2.43 0.22 -9.83
C ASP A 28 -1.65 1.52 -9.55
N THR A 29 -2.22 2.41 -8.75
CA THR A 29 -1.54 3.64 -8.32
C THR A 29 -0.39 3.34 -7.36
N LEU A 30 -0.57 2.43 -6.40
CA LEU A 30 0.42 2.03 -5.40
C LEU A 30 1.53 1.12 -5.97
N TYR A 31 1.25 0.34 -7.02
CA TYR A 31 2.21 -0.48 -7.75
C TYR A 31 2.72 0.19 -9.03
N SER A 32 2.34 1.45 -9.27
CA SER A 32 2.85 2.22 -10.39
C SER A 32 4.37 2.39 -10.30
N ALA A 33 5.03 2.58 -11.46
CA ALA A 33 6.46 2.90 -11.51
C ALA A 33 6.81 4.14 -10.67
N GLU A 34 5.89 5.10 -10.55
CA GLU A 34 6.06 6.29 -9.72
C GLU A 34 6.03 5.94 -8.22
N ALA A 35 5.10 5.10 -7.78
CA ALA A 35 5.04 4.64 -6.40
C ALA A 35 6.26 3.78 -6.03
N GLY A 36 6.68 2.89 -6.93
CA GLY A 36 7.93 2.14 -6.80
C GLY A 36 9.16 3.06 -6.65
N LYS A 37 9.23 4.13 -7.45
CA LYS A 37 10.29 5.16 -7.35
C LYS A 37 10.27 5.87 -6.01
N LYS A 38 9.11 6.35 -5.55
CA LYS A 38 8.95 7.02 -4.26
C LYS A 38 9.33 6.10 -3.09
N MET A 39 8.92 4.84 -3.14
CA MET A 39 9.27 3.85 -2.13
C MET A 39 10.79 3.58 -2.10
N GLY A 40 11.43 3.41 -3.26
CA GLY A 40 12.89 3.27 -3.34
C GLY A 40 13.64 4.49 -2.81
N GLN A 41 13.15 5.70 -3.08
CA GLN A 41 13.72 6.93 -2.53
C GLN A 41 13.61 7.00 -1.00
N ALA A 42 12.47 6.62 -0.43
CA ALA A 42 12.27 6.60 1.02
C ALA A 42 13.21 5.60 1.70
N VAL A 43 13.28 4.36 1.20
CA VAL A 43 14.17 3.31 1.73
C VAL A 43 15.64 3.70 1.61
N GLY A 44 16.04 4.27 0.46
CA GLY A 44 17.41 4.73 0.25
C GLY A 44 17.79 5.93 1.14
N SER A 45 16.86 6.86 1.37
CA SER A 45 17.08 8.00 2.26
C SER A 45 17.23 7.55 3.71
N LEU A 46 16.38 6.62 4.17
CA LEU A 46 16.50 5.99 5.48
C LEU A 46 17.88 5.32 5.65
N TYR A 47 18.29 4.47 4.69
CA TYR A 47 19.61 3.84 4.72
C TYR A 47 20.73 4.87 4.87
N LYS A 48 20.69 5.95 4.07
CA LYS A 48 21.68 7.00 4.10
C LYS A 48 21.74 7.70 5.46
N GLU A 49 20.59 8.07 6.02
CA GLU A 49 20.50 8.72 7.34
C GLU A 49 21.02 7.81 8.46
N LEU A 50 20.73 6.51 8.42
CA LEU A 50 21.24 5.53 9.39
C LEU A 50 22.78 5.47 9.33
N VAL A 51 23.35 5.38 8.12
CA VAL A 51 24.82 5.39 7.95
C VAL A 51 25.42 6.72 8.41
N ASP A 52 24.83 7.86 8.01
CA ASP A 52 25.28 9.19 8.40
C ASP A 52 25.22 9.42 9.91
N SER A 53 24.29 8.74 10.60
CA SER A 53 24.17 8.73 12.08
C SER A 53 25.19 7.82 12.80
N GLY A 54 26.02 7.09 12.04
CA GLY A 54 27.07 6.23 12.58
C GLY A 54 26.68 4.75 12.72
N ILE A 55 25.54 4.32 12.19
CA ILE A 55 25.15 2.90 12.19
C ILE A 55 26.02 2.16 11.15
N PRO A 56 26.59 0.99 11.49
CA PRO A 56 27.34 0.17 10.55
C PRO A 56 26.55 -0.12 9.26
N GLN A 57 27.21 -0.09 8.11
CA GLN A 57 26.55 -0.21 6.81
C GLN A 57 25.71 -1.49 6.67
N GLU A 58 26.19 -2.62 7.20
CA GLU A 58 25.45 -3.89 7.15
C GLU A 58 24.17 -3.84 8.00
N GLU A 59 24.25 -3.27 9.20
CA GLU A 59 23.10 -3.08 10.09
C GLU A 59 22.09 -2.09 9.50
N ALA A 60 22.56 -0.95 8.97
CA ALA A 60 21.72 0.04 8.30
C ALA A 60 21.01 -0.56 7.06
N LEU A 61 21.71 -1.39 6.28
CA LEU A 61 21.13 -2.09 5.14
C LEU A 61 20.03 -3.07 5.57
N GLN A 62 20.25 -3.79 6.67
CA GLN A 62 19.25 -4.70 7.23
C GLN A 62 18.01 -3.93 7.70
N MET A 63 18.18 -2.84 8.46
CA MET A 63 17.07 -2.00 8.91
C MET A 63 16.26 -1.41 7.75
N ALA A 64 16.93 -0.95 6.70
CA ALA A 64 16.26 -0.42 5.51
C ALA A 64 15.45 -1.51 4.76
N LYS A 65 15.98 -2.75 4.67
CA LYS A 65 15.25 -3.90 4.11
C LYS A 65 14.02 -4.24 4.95
N ASP A 66 14.15 -4.27 6.27
CA ASP A 66 13.05 -4.60 7.19
C ASP A 66 11.94 -3.54 7.13
N TYR A 67 12.30 -2.26 7.00
CA TYR A 67 11.35 -1.18 6.74
C TYR A 67 10.59 -1.39 5.42
N MET A 68 11.29 -1.72 4.33
CA MET A 68 10.66 -2.01 3.04
C MET A 68 9.70 -3.21 3.11
N LEU A 69 10.07 -4.28 3.83
CA LEU A 69 9.20 -5.44 4.04
C LEU A 69 7.95 -5.08 4.85
N SER A 70 8.10 -4.26 5.88
CA SER A 70 6.98 -3.78 6.69
C SER A 70 5.95 -2.99 5.85
N LEU A 71 6.43 -2.15 4.93
CA LEU A 71 5.56 -1.45 3.98
C LEU A 71 4.83 -2.42 3.05
N LYS A 72 5.52 -3.43 2.53
CA LYS A 72 4.93 -4.46 1.67
C LYS A 72 3.83 -5.24 2.41
N ASP A 73 4.07 -5.65 3.64
CA ASP A 73 3.11 -6.45 4.41
C ASP A 73 1.82 -5.67 4.72
N ILE A 74 1.92 -4.37 5.02
CA ILE A 74 0.74 -3.50 5.19
C ILE A 74 -0.08 -3.45 3.90
N THR A 75 0.56 -3.25 2.74
CA THR A 75 -0.15 -3.22 1.45
C THR A 75 -0.77 -4.57 1.06
N GLY A 76 -0.08 -5.67 1.36
CA GLY A 76 -0.56 -7.02 1.07
C GLY A 76 -1.75 -7.44 1.93
N ASN A 77 -1.80 -7.01 3.19
CA ASN A 77 -2.90 -7.31 4.10
C ASN A 77 -4.17 -6.49 3.82
N ILE A 78 -4.04 -5.30 3.22
CA ILE A 78 -5.20 -4.47 2.80
C ILE A 78 -5.81 -4.99 1.48
N SER A 79 -5.05 -5.77 0.72
CA SER A 79 -5.49 -6.35 -0.57
C SER A 79 -6.14 -7.74 -0.45
N LYS A 80 -6.15 -8.33 0.75
CA LYS A 80 -6.84 -9.59 1.08
C LYS A 80 -8.22 -9.31 1.67
#